data_AF-A0A4Z2IJP5-F1
#
_entry.id   AF-A0A4Z2IJP5-F1
#
_cell.length_a   1.000
_cell.length_b   1.000
_cell.length_c   1.000
_cell.angle_alpha   90.00
_cell.angle_beta   90.00
_cell.angle_gamma   90.00
#
_symmetry.space_group_name_H-M   'P 1'
#
loop_
_entity.id
_entity.type
_entity.pdbx_description
1 polymer ?
#
loop_
_entity_poly.entity_id
_entity_poly.type
_entity_poly.pdbx_seq_one_letter_code
_entity_poly.pdbx_strand_id
1 'polypeptide(L)'
;MVDDLGIGDVGCYGNDTVRTPNIDRLASEGVKLTQHIAAAPLCTPSRAAFMTGRYALRSGLGSASSIQVLLFLGGSGGLAPSETTFAKRLQQEGYTTSLVGKWHLGLNCEQRGDHCHHPNQHGFSYFYGLPFTLFNDCVPGEGSDVMADLQHVLGNLTMLLGVGLFTLVRVNCIIIIVCMNKVHDVLFVSLLTKSNFLANGLGCHLVAQ
;
A
#
# COMPACT_ATOMS: atom_id res chain seq x y z
N MET A 1 24.84 -6.22 -7.95
CA MET A 1 23.41 -6.15 -8.34
C MET A 1 22.93 -4.73 -8.09
N VAL A 2 22.31 -4.12 -9.09
CA VAL A 2 21.68 -2.78 -8.99
C VAL A 2 20.19 -2.93 -8.68
N ASP A 3 19.56 -1.86 -8.20
CA ASP A 3 18.13 -1.82 -7.86
C ASP A 3 17.43 -0.90 -8.87
N ASP A 4 16.37 -1.39 -9.51
CA ASP A 4 15.49 -0.66 -10.43
C ASP A 4 16.19 0.10 -11.58
N LEU A 5 17.37 -0.36 -12.02
CA LEU A 5 18.07 0.16 -13.20
C LEU A 5 17.48 -0.43 -14.49
N GLY A 6 17.02 0.44 -15.39
CA GLY A 6 16.58 0.06 -16.72
C GLY A 6 17.73 -0.33 -17.65
N ILE A 7 17.46 -1.25 -18.58
CA ILE A 7 18.47 -1.66 -19.58
C ILE A 7 18.94 -0.49 -20.48
N GLY A 8 18.07 0.52 -20.67
CA GLY A 8 18.36 1.72 -21.45
C GLY A 8 19.05 2.84 -20.67
N ASP A 9 19.37 2.67 -19.38
CA ASP A 9 19.99 3.73 -18.56
C ASP A 9 21.51 3.82 -18.72
N VAL A 10 22.14 2.74 -19.18
CA VAL A 10 23.60 2.62 -19.27
C VAL A 10 24.11 2.86 -20.68
N GLY A 11 25.25 3.55 -20.80
CA GLY A 11 25.79 4.00 -22.07
C GLY A 11 26.10 2.87 -23.05
N CYS A 12 26.64 1.76 -22.56
CA CYS A 12 26.95 0.59 -23.38
C CYS A 12 25.71 -0.12 -23.98
N TYR A 13 24.49 0.28 -23.60
CA TYR A 13 23.22 -0.14 -24.20
C TYR A 13 22.49 0.97 -24.98
N GLY A 14 23.14 2.13 -25.17
CA GLY A 14 22.66 3.20 -26.06
C GLY A 14 22.30 4.52 -25.39
N ASN A 15 22.43 4.64 -24.07
CA ASN A 15 22.19 5.92 -23.38
C ASN A 15 23.32 6.92 -23.65
N ASP A 16 23.01 8.11 -24.14
CA ASP A 16 24.00 9.18 -24.40
C ASP A 16 23.93 10.32 -23.37
N THR A 17 22.99 10.27 -22.44
CA THR A 17 22.72 11.33 -21.46
C THR A 17 23.33 11.02 -20.09
N VAL A 18 23.21 9.78 -19.63
CA VAL A 18 23.73 9.32 -18.33
C VAL A 18 25.19 8.91 -18.46
N ARG A 19 26.05 9.43 -17.58
CA ARG A 19 27.49 9.13 -17.60
C ARG A 19 27.79 7.85 -16.81
N THR A 20 28.04 6.74 -17.51
CA THR A 20 28.36 5.43 -16.91
C THR A 20 29.75 4.88 -17.27
N PRO A 21 30.83 5.69 -17.25
CA PRO A 21 32.11 5.33 -17.88
C PRO A 21 32.74 4.05 -17.33
N ASN A 22 32.56 3.75 -16.04
CA ASN A 22 33.11 2.52 -15.43
C ASN A 22 32.34 1.26 -15.87
N ILE A 23 31.02 1.36 -16.04
CA ILE A 23 30.19 0.24 -16.52
C ILE A 23 30.47 0.01 -18.01
N ASP A 24 30.60 1.09 -18.77
CA ASP A 24 30.90 1.02 -20.21
C ASP A 24 32.28 0.41 -20.46
N ARG A 25 33.26 0.77 -19.64
CA ARG A 25 34.59 0.14 -19.66
C ARG A 25 34.51 -1.35 -19.33
N LEU A 26 33.78 -1.75 -18.29
CA LEU A 26 33.59 -3.16 -17.94
C LEU A 26 32.93 -3.96 -19.08
N ALA A 27 31.95 -3.37 -19.78
CA ALA A 27 31.33 -3.99 -20.94
C ALA A 27 32.27 -4.11 -22.14
N SER A 28 33.20 -3.16 -22.33
CA SER A 28 34.20 -3.19 -23.41
C SER A 28 35.34 -4.18 -23.16
N GLU A 29 35.69 -4.44 -21.89
CA GLU A 29 36.76 -5.34 -21.48
C GLU A 29 36.25 -6.79 -21.22
N GLY A 30 34.94 -7.01 -21.28
CA GLY A 30 34.31 -8.26 -20.90
C GLY A 30 33.18 -8.71 -21.84
N VAL A 31 32.20 -9.42 -21.28
CA VAL A 31 31.02 -9.90 -22.02
C VAL A 31 29.83 -9.00 -21.73
N LYS A 32 29.17 -8.55 -22.80
CA LYS A 32 27.91 -7.79 -22.73
C LYS A 32 26.73 -8.69 -23.13
N LEU A 33 25.81 -8.92 -22.20
CA LEU A 33 24.63 -9.75 -22.43
C LEU A 33 23.48 -8.92 -23.03
N THR A 34 23.09 -9.22 -24.26
CA THR A 34 21.94 -8.54 -24.90
C THR A 34 20.59 -9.11 -24.49
N GLN A 35 20.58 -10.28 -23.82
CA GLN A 35 19.38 -10.93 -23.28
C GLN A 35 19.66 -11.52 -21.89
N HIS A 36 19.76 -10.65 -20.88
CA HIS A 36 19.81 -11.06 -19.48
C HIS A 36 18.43 -10.86 -18.83
N ILE A 37 17.72 -11.95 -18.57
CA ILE A 37 16.32 -11.91 -18.12
C ILE A 37 16.27 -12.23 -16.62
N ALA A 38 15.81 -11.26 -15.83
CA ALA A 38 15.53 -11.50 -14.41
C ALA A 38 14.36 -12.49 -14.25
N ALA A 39 14.45 -13.38 -13.26
CA ALA A 39 13.44 -14.41 -13.05
C ALA A 39 12.07 -13.87 -12.58
N ALA A 40 12.02 -12.61 -12.13
CA ALA A 40 10.81 -11.90 -11.76
C ALA A 40 10.99 -10.39 -11.92
N PRO A 41 9.90 -9.62 -12.16
CA PRO A 41 9.96 -8.18 -12.34
C PRO A 41 10.00 -7.37 -11.03
N LEU A 42 10.14 -8.03 -9.88
CA LEU A 42 10.08 -7.40 -8.55
C LEU A 42 11.26 -7.81 -7.66
N CYS A 43 11.61 -6.92 -6.73
CA CYS A 43 12.79 -7.03 -5.87
C CYS A 43 12.92 -8.39 -5.15
N THR A 44 11.99 -8.73 -4.25
CA THR A 44 12.05 -9.95 -3.43
C THR A 44 12.14 -11.22 -4.29
N PRO A 45 11.24 -11.49 -5.26
CA PRO A 45 11.32 -12.72 -6.03
C PRO A 45 12.54 -12.78 -6.97
N SER A 46 12.97 -11.65 -7.54
CA SER A 46 14.18 -11.59 -8.37
C SER A 46 15.44 -11.91 -7.56
N ARG A 47 15.57 -11.32 -6.37
CA ARG A 47 16.68 -11.58 -5.44
C ARG A 47 16.67 -13.00 -4.93
N ALA A 48 15.50 -13.56 -4.60
CA ALA A 48 15.37 -14.95 -4.17
C ALA A 48 15.92 -15.89 -5.25
N ALA A 49 15.48 -15.69 -6.49
CA ALA A 49 15.92 -16.51 -7.62
C ALA A 49 17.40 -16.35 -7.94
N PHE A 50 17.94 -15.13 -7.84
CA PHE A 50 19.37 -14.90 -7.99
C PHE A 50 20.19 -15.65 -6.92
N MET A 51 19.73 -15.63 -5.66
CA MET A 51 20.45 -16.28 -4.56
C MET A 51 20.41 -17.80 -4.65
N THR A 52 19.29 -18.40 -5.06
CA THR A 52 19.07 -19.86 -5.02
C THR A 52 19.20 -20.56 -6.36
N GLY A 53 19.19 -19.83 -7.47
CA GLY A 53 19.10 -20.40 -8.82
C GLY A 53 17.75 -21.07 -9.13
N ARG A 54 16.71 -20.80 -8.32
CA ARG A 54 15.37 -21.41 -8.43
C ARG A 54 14.32 -20.33 -8.62
N TYR A 55 13.24 -20.63 -9.34
CA TYR A 55 12.10 -19.72 -9.39
C TYR A 55 11.58 -19.42 -7.98
N ALA A 56 11.29 -18.16 -7.69
CA ALA A 56 10.89 -17.69 -6.35
C ALA A 56 9.67 -18.44 -5.79
N LEU A 57 8.76 -18.90 -6.65
CA LEU A 57 7.64 -19.75 -6.28
C LEU A 57 8.07 -21.03 -5.54
N ARG A 58 9.23 -21.61 -5.92
CA ARG A 58 9.78 -22.83 -5.30
C ARG A 58 10.44 -22.56 -3.96
N SER A 59 10.83 -21.31 -3.69
CA SER A 59 11.48 -20.87 -2.45
C SER A 59 10.48 -20.20 -1.49
N GLY A 60 9.17 -20.23 -1.79
CA GLY A 60 8.12 -19.64 -0.95
C GLY A 60 8.04 -18.10 -1.01
N LEU A 61 8.75 -17.47 -1.95
CA LEU A 61 8.77 -16.01 -2.13
C LEU A 61 8.07 -15.57 -3.42
N GLY A 62 7.16 -16.41 -3.93
CA GLY A 62 6.16 -16.05 -4.92
C GLY A 62 4.81 -15.83 -4.25
N SER A 63 4.01 -14.87 -4.72
CA SER A 63 2.70 -14.54 -4.18
C SER A 63 1.71 -14.38 -5.33
N ALA A 64 0.50 -14.91 -5.15
CA ALA A 64 -0.64 -14.68 -6.06
C ALA A 64 -1.48 -13.46 -5.65
N SER A 65 -1.13 -12.80 -4.54
CA SER A 65 -1.80 -11.58 -4.08
C SER A 65 -1.20 -10.34 -4.74
N SER A 66 -1.86 -9.19 -4.57
CA SER A 66 -1.35 -7.91 -5.08
C SER A 66 0.02 -7.52 -4.50
N ILE A 67 0.33 -7.99 -3.28
CA ILE A 67 1.61 -7.73 -2.61
C ILE A 67 2.54 -8.93 -2.84
N GLN A 68 3.57 -8.70 -3.65
CA GLN A 68 4.53 -9.73 -4.07
C GLN A 68 5.96 -9.45 -3.59
N VAL A 69 6.13 -8.46 -2.73
CA VAL A 69 7.39 -8.10 -2.09
C VAL A 69 7.21 -8.01 -0.58
N LEU A 70 8.29 -8.16 0.16
CA LEU A 70 8.25 -8.00 1.61
C LEU A 70 8.14 -6.52 1.95
N LEU A 71 7.01 -6.10 2.53
CA LEU A 71 6.76 -4.67 2.86
C LEU A 71 7.08 -4.32 4.32
N PHE A 72 7.30 -5.32 5.18
CA PHE A 72 7.51 -5.09 6.61
C PHE A 72 8.68 -5.89 7.14
N LEU A 73 9.62 -5.22 7.80
CA LEU A 73 10.73 -5.87 8.51
C LEU A 73 10.28 -6.71 9.71
N GLY A 74 9.14 -6.37 10.30
CA GLY A 74 8.52 -7.15 11.37
C GLY A 74 7.73 -8.36 10.87
N GLY A 75 7.62 -8.56 9.55
CA GLY A 75 6.97 -9.74 8.98
C GLY A 75 7.81 -11.01 9.16
N SER A 76 7.13 -12.14 9.28
CA SER A 76 7.73 -13.48 9.37
C SER A 76 8.12 -14.08 8.00
N GLY A 77 7.81 -13.38 6.91
CA GLY A 77 8.12 -13.84 5.56
C GLY A 77 9.58 -13.60 5.20
N GLY A 78 10.22 -14.59 4.58
CA GLY A 78 11.59 -14.50 4.11
C GLY A 78 12.06 -15.74 3.38
N LEU A 79 13.33 -15.75 2.96
CA LEU A 79 13.93 -16.89 2.28
C LEU A 79 14.03 -18.06 3.26
N ALA A 80 13.37 -19.18 2.95
CA ALA A 80 13.31 -20.32 3.86
C ALA A 80 14.72 -20.79 4.27
N PRO A 81 14.97 -21.10 5.56
CA PRO A 81 16.28 -21.60 6.03
C PRO A 81 16.76 -22.88 5.33
N SER A 82 15.84 -23.65 4.73
CA SER A 82 16.12 -24.85 3.94
C SER A 82 16.64 -24.55 2.53
N GLU A 83 16.48 -23.33 2.01
CA GLU A 83 17.00 -22.96 0.70
C GLU A 83 18.51 -22.72 0.76
N THR A 84 19.22 -23.28 -0.22
CA THR A 84 20.67 -23.15 -0.31
C THR A 84 21.04 -22.04 -1.29
N THR A 85 21.71 -21.00 -0.82
CA THR A 85 22.19 -19.90 -1.65
C THR A 85 23.53 -20.25 -2.31
N PHE A 86 23.90 -19.54 -3.38
CA PHE A 86 25.25 -19.63 -3.94
C PHE A 86 26.32 -19.27 -2.90
N ALA A 87 26.03 -18.34 -1.98
CA ALA A 87 26.96 -17.94 -0.93
C ALA A 87 27.22 -19.08 0.07
N LYS A 88 26.17 -19.82 0.47
CA LYS A 88 26.30 -21.01 1.33
C LYS A 88 27.17 -22.08 0.66
N ARG A 89 27.01 -22.29 -0.65
CA ARG A 89 27.83 -23.22 -1.44
C ARG A 89 29.28 -22.79 -1.49
N LEU A 90 29.55 -21.52 -1.79
CA LEU A 90 30.92 -20.98 -1.81
C LEU A 90 31.60 -21.03 -0.44
N GLN A 91 30.85 -20.75 0.63
CA GLN A 91 31.35 -20.86 2.00
C GLN A 91 31.77 -22.30 2.34
N GLN A 92 31.02 -23.31 1.88
CA GLN A 92 31.40 -24.73 2.04
C GLN A 92 32.72 -25.08 1.31
N GLU A 93 33.01 -24.41 0.21
CA GLU A 93 34.28 -24.53 -0.53
C GLU A 93 35.42 -23.65 0.04
N GLY A 94 35.21 -23.02 1.21
CA GLY A 94 36.24 -22.24 1.90
C GLY A 94 36.34 -20.76 1.49
N TYR A 95 35.40 -20.23 0.72
CA TYR A 95 35.37 -18.81 0.40
C TYR A 95 34.92 -17.96 1.60
N THR A 96 35.57 -16.82 1.79
CA THR A 96 35.04 -15.74 2.63
C THR A 96 33.97 -14.98 1.87
N THR A 97 32.74 -15.02 2.38
CA THR A 97 31.57 -14.42 1.72
C THR A 97 31.11 -13.18 2.47
N SER A 98 30.71 -12.14 1.73
CA SER A 98 30.20 -10.90 2.31
C SER A 98 29.08 -10.32 1.45
N LEU A 99 28.08 -9.73 2.09
CA LEU A 99 27.01 -8.99 1.42
C LEU A 99 27.05 -7.52 1.86
N VAL A 100 27.10 -6.61 0.89
CA VAL A 100 27.03 -5.18 1.12
C VAL A 100 25.81 -4.60 0.41
N GLY A 101 24.97 -3.89 1.14
CA GLY A 101 23.78 -3.22 0.61
C GLY A 101 22.46 -3.94 0.96
N LYS A 102 21.56 -4.05 -0.03
CA LYS A 102 20.17 -4.49 0.14
C LYS A 102 20.04 -6.02 0.12
N TRP A 103 19.39 -6.57 1.15
CA TRP A 103 19.01 -7.99 1.21
C TRP A 103 17.61 -8.24 0.64
N HIS A 104 16.58 -7.73 1.31
CA HIS A 104 15.17 -7.81 0.92
C HIS A 104 14.60 -9.24 0.78
N LEU A 105 15.08 -10.16 1.61
CA LEU A 105 14.63 -11.56 1.69
C LEU A 105 14.25 -11.98 3.12
N GLY A 106 13.76 -11.03 3.93
CA GLY A 106 13.29 -11.26 5.29
C GLY A 106 14.35 -11.03 6.35
N LEU A 107 13.91 -11.08 7.61
CA LEU A 107 14.79 -10.91 8.76
C LEU A 107 14.55 -11.99 9.82
N ASN A 108 13.36 -12.04 10.42
CA ASN A 108 13.01 -12.97 11.49
C ASN A 108 11.89 -13.93 11.08
N CYS A 109 11.72 -15.03 11.80
CA CYS A 109 10.68 -16.04 11.56
C CYS A 109 9.54 -15.91 12.58
N GLU A 110 9.82 -16.27 13.82
CA GLU A 110 8.80 -16.41 14.88
C GLU A 110 8.93 -15.28 15.90
N GLN A 111 10.16 -14.90 16.23
CA GLN A 111 10.45 -13.95 17.28
C GLN A 111 11.47 -12.90 16.84
N ARG A 112 11.31 -11.70 17.39
CA ARG A 112 12.27 -10.61 17.16
C ARG A 112 13.66 -11.05 17.64
N GLY A 113 14.61 -11.10 16.72
CA GLY A 113 16.02 -11.40 17.02
C GLY A 113 16.44 -12.83 16.69
N ASP A 114 15.54 -13.72 16.25
CA ASP A 114 15.94 -15.05 15.77
C ASP A 114 16.77 -14.98 14.47
N HIS A 115 16.58 -13.91 13.69
CA HIS A 115 17.31 -13.62 12.47
C HIS A 115 17.37 -14.78 11.47
N CYS A 116 16.36 -15.65 11.44
CA CYS A 116 16.40 -16.90 10.66
C CYS A 116 16.58 -16.67 9.14
N HIS A 117 16.15 -15.51 8.64
CA HIS A 117 16.22 -15.11 7.23
C HIS A 117 17.36 -14.13 6.95
N HIS A 118 18.14 -13.77 7.97
CA HIS A 118 19.24 -12.81 7.85
C HIS A 118 20.34 -13.35 6.92
N PRO A 119 21.06 -12.50 6.15
CA PRO A 119 22.12 -12.93 5.24
C PRO A 119 23.14 -13.89 5.87
N ASN A 120 23.47 -13.67 7.15
CA ASN A 120 24.42 -14.51 7.89
C ASN A 120 23.95 -15.95 8.11
N GLN A 121 22.64 -16.22 8.11
CA GLN A 121 22.10 -17.58 8.15
C GLN A 121 22.15 -18.26 6.76
N HIS A 122 22.26 -17.45 5.71
CA HIS A 122 22.27 -17.86 4.30
C HIS A 122 23.66 -17.80 3.66
N GLY A 123 24.72 -18.01 4.45
CA GLY A 123 26.07 -18.26 3.93
C GLY A 123 26.91 -17.03 3.65
N PHE A 124 26.51 -15.84 4.13
CA PHE A 124 27.37 -14.66 4.15
C PHE A 124 28.04 -14.51 5.51
N SER A 125 29.37 -14.60 5.59
CA SER A 125 30.10 -14.45 6.87
C SER A 125 30.05 -13.01 7.41
N TYR A 126 29.87 -12.02 6.53
CA TYR A 126 29.75 -10.62 6.89
C TYR A 126 28.60 -9.95 6.13
N PHE A 127 27.89 -9.05 6.81
CA PHE A 127 26.83 -8.25 6.23
C PHE A 127 26.93 -6.80 6.68
N TYR A 128 26.89 -5.88 5.73
CA TYR A 128 26.78 -4.44 5.98
C TYR A 128 25.74 -3.82 5.04
N GLY A 129 24.61 -3.38 5.58
CA GLY A 129 23.57 -2.74 4.79
C GLY A 129 22.20 -2.89 5.43
N LEU A 130 21.17 -2.92 4.58
CA LEU A 130 19.77 -2.95 5.01
C LEU A 130 19.17 -4.34 4.73
N PRO A 131 18.54 -5.00 5.73
CA PRO A 131 17.78 -6.22 5.49
C PRO A 131 16.56 -5.99 4.59
N PHE A 132 16.24 -4.71 4.34
CA PHE A 132 15.05 -4.23 3.66
C PHE A 132 15.34 -3.40 2.40
N THR A 133 14.29 -2.97 1.71
CA THR A 133 14.37 -2.00 0.62
C THR A 133 14.30 -0.56 1.13
N LEU A 134 14.86 0.35 0.35
CA LEU A 134 14.59 1.77 0.50
C LEU A 134 13.23 2.08 -0.15
N PHE A 135 12.41 2.87 0.52
CA PHE A 135 11.15 3.44 0.02
C PHE A 135 11.15 4.95 0.24
N ASN A 136 10.27 5.65 -0.46
CA ASN A 136 10.04 7.08 -0.24
C ASN A 136 9.64 7.38 1.21
N ASP A 137 8.94 6.46 1.88
CA ASP A 137 8.59 6.55 3.30
C ASP A 137 9.81 6.71 4.24
N CYS A 138 11.00 6.31 3.80
CA CYS A 138 12.24 6.43 4.58
C CYS A 138 12.83 7.85 4.52
N VAL A 139 12.39 8.69 3.58
CA VAL A 139 12.89 10.05 3.35
C VAL A 139 11.76 11.04 3.61
N PRO A 140 11.88 11.90 4.65
CA PRO A 140 10.85 12.89 4.94
C PRO A 140 10.58 13.80 3.73
N GLY A 141 9.33 13.83 3.26
CA GLY A 141 8.88 14.69 2.17
C GLY A 141 8.75 14.03 0.79
N GLU A 142 9.24 12.80 0.61
CA GLU A 142 9.16 12.07 -0.68
C GLU A 142 7.82 11.33 -0.88
N GLY A 143 6.90 11.40 0.08
CA GLY A 143 5.61 10.71 0.03
C GLY A 143 5.65 9.30 0.63
N SER A 144 4.62 8.50 0.34
CA SER A 144 4.50 7.11 0.80
C SER A 144 4.32 6.20 -0.39
N ASP A 145 5.09 5.12 -0.46
CA ASP A 145 4.94 4.04 -1.45
C ASP A 145 4.14 2.89 -0.85
N VAL A 146 4.41 2.55 0.41
CA VAL A 146 3.86 1.34 1.05
C VAL A 146 2.38 1.53 1.40
N MET A 147 2.02 2.72 1.88
CA MET A 147 0.68 3.02 2.39
C MET A 147 -0.15 3.87 1.41
N ALA A 148 0.36 4.18 0.21
CA ALA A 148 -0.33 5.04 -0.76
C ALA A 148 -1.75 4.56 -1.06
N ASP A 149 -1.89 3.29 -1.45
CA ASP A 149 -3.19 2.69 -1.79
C ASP A 149 -4.12 2.66 -0.58
N LEU A 150 -3.61 2.30 0.60
CA LEU A 150 -4.41 2.27 1.82
C LEU A 150 -4.89 3.67 2.21
N GLN A 151 -4.03 4.69 2.11
CA GLN A 151 -4.39 6.08 2.37
C GLN A 151 -5.46 6.56 1.39
N HIS A 152 -5.34 6.23 0.11
CA HIS A 152 -6.36 6.56 -0.89
C HIS A 152 -7.69 5.88 -0.60
N VAL A 153 -7.69 4.59 -0.27
CA VAL A 153 -8.90 3.84 0.06
C VAL A 153 -9.57 4.40 1.32
N LEU A 154 -8.81 4.64 2.39
CA LEU A 154 -9.32 5.23 3.62
C LEU A 154 -9.83 6.66 3.40
N GLY A 155 -9.14 7.46 2.60
CA GLY A 155 -9.59 8.80 2.19
C GLY A 155 -10.93 8.77 1.46
N ASN A 156 -11.08 7.87 0.50
CA ASN A 156 -12.33 7.69 -0.23
C ASN A 156 -13.47 7.21 0.68
N LEU A 157 -13.19 6.25 1.57
CA LEU A 157 -14.17 5.76 2.53
C LEU A 157 -14.63 6.85 3.51
N THR A 158 -13.70 7.63 4.04
CA THR A 158 -14.03 8.74 4.95
C THR A 158 -14.86 9.81 4.24
N MET A 159 -14.55 10.12 2.98
CA MET A 159 -15.37 11.04 2.17
C MET A 159 -16.79 10.50 1.95
N LEU A 160 -16.93 9.22 1.59
CA LEU A 160 -18.24 8.58 1.39
C LEU A 160 -19.07 8.58 2.68
N LEU A 161 -18.45 8.23 3.81
CA LEU A 161 -19.11 8.30 5.12
C LEU A 161 -19.54 9.72 5.46
N GLY A 162 -18.69 10.73 5.19
CA GLY A 162 -19.02 12.13 5.40
C GLY A 162 -20.22 12.60 4.56
N VAL A 163 -20.26 12.26 3.27
CA VAL A 163 -21.39 12.56 2.37
C VAL A 163 -22.66 11.83 2.83
N GLY A 164 -22.55 10.56 3.21
CA GLY A 164 -23.66 9.78 3.76
C GLY A 164 -24.24 10.40 5.03
N LEU A 165 -23.38 10.83 5.96
CA LEU A 165 -23.82 11.48 7.19
C LEU A 165 -24.49 12.83 6.90
N PHE A 166 -23.90 13.65 6.03
CA PHE A 166 -24.45 14.95 5.66
C PHE A 166 -25.83 14.82 4.99
N THR A 167 -25.98 13.86 4.07
CA THR A 167 -27.27 13.60 3.41
C THR A 167 -28.32 13.11 4.40
N LEU A 168 -27.98 12.22 5.34
CA LEU A 168 -28.90 11.79 6.40
C LEU A 168 -29.35 12.96 7.29
N VAL A 169 -28.44 13.84 7.70
CA VAL A 169 -28.79 15.04 8.47
C VAL A 169 -29.72 15.95 7.68
N ARG A 170 -29.45 16.16 6.38
CA ARG A 170 -30.31 16.98 5.51
C ARG A 170 -31.71 16.39 5.34
N VAL A 171 -31.82 15.09 5.10
CA VAL A 171 -33.12 14.41 5.01
C VAL A 171 -33.88 14.53 6.33
N ASN A 172 -33.22 14.31 7.47
CA ASN A 172 -33.85 14.42 8.78
C ASN A 172 -34.33 15.86 9.07
N CYS A 173 -33.51 16.88 8.75
CA CYS A 173 -33.94 18.28 8.87
C CYS A 173 -35.14 18.60 7.97
N ILE A 174 -35.16 18.12 6.72
CA ILE A 174 -36.30 18.31 5.81
C ILE A 174 -37.54 17.64 6.38
N ILE A 175 -37.45 16.41 6.88
CA ILE A 175 -38.57 15.70 7.52
C ILE A 175 -39.10 16.51 8.71
N ILE A 176 -38.22 17.02 9.58
CA ILE A 176 -38.61 17.85 10.72
C ILE A 176 -39.34 19.12 10.26
N ILE A 177 -38.82 19.83 9.26
CA ILE A 177 -39.43 21.05 8.72
C ILE A 177 -40.81 20.77 8.11
N VAL A 178 -40.94 19.70 7.31
CA VAL A 178 -42.22 19.30 6.72
C VAL A 178 -43.24 18.91 7.78
N CYS A 179 -42.80 18.17 8.82
CA CYS A 179 -43.64 17.85 9.97
C CYS A 179 -44.11 19.11 10.72
N MET A 180 -43.22 20.08 10.97
CA MET A 180 -43.58 21.34 11.62
C MET A 180 -44.58 22.16 10.80
N ASN A 181 -44.39 22.25 9.48
CA ASN A 181 -45.34 22.95 8.60
C ASN A 181 -46.72 22.29 8.58
N LYS A 182 -46.79 20.96 8.52
CA LYS A 182 -48.09 20.25 8.62
C LYS A 182 -48.78 20.48 9.96
N VAL A 183 -48.04 20.51 11.07
CA VAL A 183 -48.60 20.80 12.39
C VAL A 183 -49.14 22.23 12.43
N HIS A 184 -48.42 23.20 11.86
CA HIS A 184 -48.88 24.58 11.74
C HIS A 184 -50.16 24.70 10.89
N ASP A 185 -50.23 24.03 9.75
CA ASP A 185 -51.42 24.02 8.89
C ASP A 185 -52.65 23.43 9.61
N VAL A 186 -52.48 22.34 10.35
CA VAL A 186 -53.57 21.72 11.14
C VAL A 186 -54.03 22.63 12.28
N LEU A 187 -53.09 23.30 12.97
CA LEU A 187 -53.39 24.30 13.99
C LEU A 187 -54.13 25.51 13.40
N PHE A 188 -53.70 26.00 12.25
CA PHE A 188 -54.32 27.13 11.55
C PHE A 188 -55.76 26.82 11.12
N VAL A 189 -56.00 25.63 10.55
CA VAL A 189 -57.36 25.16 10.21
C VAL A 189 -58.23 24.99 11.47
N SER A 190 -57.67 24.47 12.56
CA SER A 190 -58.37 24.34 13.85
C SER A 190 -58.70 25.71 14.48
N LEU A 191 -57.83 26.70 14.32
CA LEU A 191 -58.07 28.07 14.76
C LEU A 191 -59.17 28.73 13.92
N LEU A 192 -59.11 28.64 12.59
CA LEU A 192 -60.14 29.18 11.69
C LEU A 192 -61.52 28.55 11.92
N THR A 193 -61.60 27.25 12.18
CA THR A 193 -62.86 26.58 12.52
C THR A 193 -63.40 27.04 13.86
N LYS A 194 -62.56 27.28 14.88
CA LYS A 194 -62.98 27.90 16.15
C LYS A 194 -63.41 29.37 15.99
N SER A 195 -62.73 30.15 15.14
CA SER A 195 -63.08 31.55 14.85
C SER A 195 -64.45 31.66 14.16
N ASN A 196 -64.71 30.80 13.17
CA ASN A 196 -66.01 30.75 12.49
C ASN A 196 -67.15 30.24 13.38
N PHE A 197 -66.85 29.38 14.36
CA PHE A 197 -67.83 28.93 15.34
C PHE A 197 -68.21 30.03 16.35
N LEU A 198 -67.25 30.88 16.74
CA LEU A 198 -67.51 32.04 17.61
C LEU A 198 -68.21 33.20 16.86
N ALA A 199 -67.92 33.39 15.57
CA ALA A 199 -68.58 34.42 14.74
C ALA A 199 -70.06 34.08 14.44
N ASN A 200 -70.41 32.80 14.33
CA ASN A 200 -71.79 32.35 14.08
C ASN A 200 -72.63 32.14 15.37
N GLY A 201 -72.06 32.36 16.56
CA GLY A 201 -72.73 32.18 17.85
C GLY A 201 -73.44 33.40 18.45
N LEU A 202 -73.36 34.58 17.80
CA LEU A 202 -73.91 35.85 18.32
C LEU A 202 -74.94 36.54 17.41
N GLY A 203 -75.47 35.85 16.39
CA GLY A 203 -76.46 36.39 15.46
C GLY A 203 -77.90 35.95 15.74
N CYS A 204 -78.68 36.83 16.39
CA CYS A 204 -80.14 36.99 16.26
C CYS A 204 -81.07 35.76 16.38
N HIS A 205 -81.86 35.73 17.47
CA HIS A 205 -83.29 35.43 17.37
C HIS A 205 -84.09 36.35 18.32
N LEU A 206 -84.66 37.40 17.72
CA LEU A 206 -85.61 38.32 18.36
C LEU A 206 -86.67 38.64 17.30
N VAL A 207 -87.74 37.83 17.21
CA VAL A 207 -89.01 38.21 16.58
C VAL A 207 -90.18 37.45 17.24
N ALA A 208 -90.97 38.24 17.96
CA ALA A 208 -92.42 38.23 18.21
C ALA A 208 -93.27 36.95 17.99
N GLN A 209 -93.94 36.53 19.07
CA GLN A 209 -95.40 36.53 19.18
C GLN A 209 -95.79 37.12 20.54
#